data_AF-A0A532AHD0-F1
#
_entry.id   AF-A0A532AHD0-F1
#
_cell.length_a   1.000
_cell.length_b   1.000
_cell.length_c   1.000
_cell.angle_alpha   90.00
_cell.angle_beta   90.00
_cell.angle_gamma   90.00
#
_symmetry.space_group_name_H-M   'P 1'
#
loop_
_entity.id
_entity.type
_entity.pdbx_description
1 polymer ?
#
loop_
_entity_poly.entity_id
_entity_poly.type
_entity_poly.pdbx_seq_one_letter_code
_entity_poly.pdbx_strand_id
1 'polypeptide(L)' 'LSGVEHTKTYLIAFEEELAKAKDAAALKSAMEARFPGLGMGVALDIGSKVATGEMKWG' A
#
# COMPACT_ATOMS: atom_id res chain seq x y z
N LEU A 1 -16.57 8.86 9.19
CA LEU A 1 -15.16 8.57 9.52
C LEU A 1 -14.39 9.88 9.40
N SER A 2 -13.68 10.26 10.46
CA SER A 2 -12.69 11.33 10.33
C SER A 2 -11.59 10.88 9.35
N GLY A 3 -10.94 11.80 8.63
CA GLY A 3 -9.84 11.44 7.72
C GLY A 3 -8.74 10.62 8.40
N VAL A 4 -8.57 10.78 9.72
CA VAL A 4 -7.60 10.04 10.55
C VAL A 4 -7.92 8.55 10.65
N GLU A 5 -9.18 8.16 10.83
CA GLU A 5 -9.56 6.74 10.91
C GLU A 5 -9.33 6.01 9.59
N HIS A 6 -9.56 6.71 8.47
CA HIS A 6 -9.30 6.18 7.14
C HIS A 6 -7.80 5.92 6.94
N THR A 7 -6.95 6.92 7.24
CA THR A 7 -5.50 6.79 7.13
C THR A 7 -4.94 5.72 8.07
N LYS A 8 -5.46 5.62 9.31
CA LYS A 8 -5.04 4.57 10.26
C LYS A 8 -5.36 3.18 9.73
N THR A 9 -6.58 2.97 9.23
CA THR A 9 -7.00 1.68 8.67
C THR A 9 -6.17 1.31 7.45
N TYR A 10 -5.84 2.29 6.60
CA TYR A 10 -4.97 2.10 5.46
C TYR A 10 -3.57 1.63 5.87
N LEU A 11 -2.93 2.30 6.84
CA LEU A 11 -1.58 1.94 7.29
C LEU A 11 -1.53 0.53 7.89
N ILE A 12 -2.52 0.17 8.72
CA ILE A 12 -2.59 -1.19 9.31
C ILE A 12 -2.72 -2.24 8.20
N ALA A 13 -3.65 -2.04 7.27
CA ALA A 13 -3.83 -2.96 6.15
C ALA A 13 -2.57 -3.05 5.27
N PHE A 14 -1.87 -1.94 5.07
CA PHE A 14 -0.64 -1.89 4.30
C PHE A 14 0.47 -2.69 4.98
N GLU A 15 0.67 -2.57 6.29
CA GLU A 15 1.67 -3.36 7.04
C GLU A 15 1.35 -4.86 7.02
N GLU A 16 0.07 -5.23 7.19
CA GLU A 16 -0.37 -6.63 7.15
C GLU A 16 -0.13 -7.26 5.78
N GLU A 17 -0.41 -6.53 4.70
CA GLU A 17 -0.20 -7.03 3.35
C GLU A 17 1.27 -6.96 2.96
N LEU A 18 2.04 -5.99 3.43
CA LEU A 18 3.48 -5.90 3.21
C LEU A 18 4.20 -7.12 3.80
N ALA A 19 3.76 -7.59 4.98
CA ALA A 19 4.32 -8.79 5.60
C ALA A 19 3.99 -10.09 4.84
N LYS A 20 2.91 -10.11 4.03
CA LYS A 20 2.47 -11.27 3.25
C LYS A 20 2.89 -11.20 1.78
N ALA A 21 3.06 -9.99 1.25
CA ALA A 21 3.38 -9.73 -0.14
C ALA A 21 4.83 -10.14 -0.41
N LYS A 22 5.04 -10.84 -1.51
CA LYS A 22 6.39 -11.23 -1.96
C LYS A 22 7.07 -10.14 -2.76
N ASP A 23 6.29 -9.25 -3.34
CA ASP A 23 6.72 -8.17 -4.23
C ASP A 23 5.72 -7.02 -4.19
N ALA A 24 6.13 -5.88 -4.75
CA ALA A 24 5.34 -4.66 -4.78
C ALA A 24 4.04 -4.81 -5.57
N ALA A 25 4.01 -5.70 -6.57
CA ALA A 25 2.82 -5.94 -7.37
C ALA A 25 1.74 -6.66 -6.57
N ALA A 26 2.12 -7.65 -5.76
CA ALA A 26 1.25 -8.36 -4.84
C ALA A 26 0.69 -7.42 -3.77
N LEU A 27 1.55 -6.56 -3.19
CA LEU A 27 1.13 -5.56 -2.21
C LEU A 27 0.14 -4.56 -2.81
N LYS A 28 0.47 -4.02 -3.99
CA LYS A 28 -0.41 -3.09 -4.73
C LYS A 28 -1.77 -3.71 -5.00
N SER A 29 -1.81 -4.93 -5.54
CA SER A 29 -3.07 -5.59 -5.90
C SER A 29 -3.94 -5.89 -4.68
N ALA A 30 -3.33 -6.31 -3.56
CA ALA A 30 -4.02 -6.51 -2.30
C ALA A 30 -4.60 -5.21 -1.73
N MET A 31 -3.85 -4.12 -1.80
CA MET A 31 -4.28 -2.80 -1.35
C MET A 31 -5.36 -2.19 -2.26
N GLU A 32 -5.28 -2.37 -3.58
CA GLU A 32 -6.32 -1.96 -4.53
C GLU A 32 -7.63 -2.71 -4.29
N ALA A 33 -7.56 -3.99 -3.92
CA ALA A 33 -8.74 -4.78 -3.58
C ALA A 33 -9.39 -4.32 -2.26
N ARG A 34 -8.59 -3.91 -1.27
CA ARG A 34 -9.09 -3.41 0.03
C ARG A 34 -9.59 -1.97 -0.03
N PHE A 35 -8.95 -1.14 -0.84
CA PHE A 35 -9.24 0.28 -0.97
C PHE A 35 -9.46 0.66 -2.45
N PRO A 36 -10.57 0.18 -3.06
CA PRO A 36 -10.90 0.53 -4.42
C PRO A 36 -11.15 2.04 -4.52
N GLY A 37 -10.54 2.69 -5.53
CA GLY A 37 -10.80 4.11 -5.82
C GLY A 37 -9.93 5.11 -5.07
N LEU A 38 -8.80 4.71 -4.48
CA LEU A 38 -7.82 5.65 -3.89
C LEU A 38 -7.25 6.68 -4.90
N GLY A 39 -7.48 6.50 -6.20
CA GLY A 39 -7.09 7.46 -7.26
C GLY A 39 -5.58 7.61 -7.44
N MET A 40 -4.77 6.88 -6.67
CA MET A 40 -3.31 7.03 -6.60
C MET A 40 -2.58 5.72 -6.87
N GLY A 41 -2.97 5.00 -7.94
CA GLY A 41 -2.34 3.72 -8.31
C GLY A 41 -0.82 3.82 -8.56
N VAL A 42 -0.33 4.98 -9.00
CA VAL A 42 1.12 5.25 -9.17
C VAL A 42 1.80 5.47 -7.80
N ALA A 43 1.18 6.22 -6.89
CA ALA A 43 1.76 6.43 -5.56
C ALA A 43 1.78 5.12 -4.75
N LEU A 44 0.75 4.28 -4.91
CA LEU A 44 0.72 2.94 -4.33
C LEU A 44 1.77 2.03 -4.95
N ASP A 45 1.99 2.09 -6.26
CA ASP A 45 3.06 1.31 -6.93
C ASP A 45 4.45 1.71 -6.43
N ILE A 46 4.75 3.01 -6.39
CA ILE A 46 6.02 3.53 -5.87
C ILE A 46 6.18 3.22 -4.38
N GLY A 47 5.15 3.48 -3.58
CA GLY A 47 5.14 3.20 -2.14
C GLY A 47 5.33 1.72 -1.85
N SER A 48 4.72 0.84 -2.65
CA SER A 48 4.89 -0.61 -2.53
C SER A 48 6.32 -1.02 -2.85
N LYS A 49 6.90 -0.54 -3.96
CA LYS A 49 8.30 -0.82 -4.34
C LYS A 49 9.29 -0.36 -3.28
N VAL A 50 9.02 0.78 -2.66
CA VAL A 50 9.85 1.29 -1.59
C VAL A 50 9.73 0.43 -0.35
N ALA A 51 8.50 0.09 0.04
CA ALA A 51 8.23 -0.69 1.23
C ALA A 51 8.76 -2.13 1.13
N THR A 52 8.71 -2.74 -0.07
CA THR A 52 9.29 -4.07 -0.34
C THR A 52 10.80 -4.03 -0.51
N GLY A 53 11.42 -2.85 -0.57
CA GLY A 53 12.86 -2.67 -0.75
C GLY A 53 13.34 -2.83 -2.19
N GLU A 54 12.43 -3.03 -3.15
CA GLU A 54 12.72 -3.06 -4.59
C GLU A 54 13.15 -1.70 -5.14
N MET A 55 12.78 -0.62 -4.45
CA MET A 55 13.17 0.74 -4.75
C MET A 55 13.65 1.42 -3.47
N LYS A 56 14.69 2.25 -3.57
CA LYS A 56 15.09 3.14 -2.48
C LYS A 56 14.73 4.56 -2.88
N TRP A 57 14.17 5.31 -1.94
CA TRP A 57 14.31 6.76 -2.01
C TRP A 57 15.81 7.03 -1.88
N GLY A 58 16.35 7.82 -2.81
CA GLY A 58 17.80 7.96 -3.05
C GLY A 58 18.66 7.99 -1.80
#